data_AF-A0A6A5GIR2-F1
#
_entry.id   AF-A0A6A5GIR2-F1
#
_cell.length_a   1.000
_cell.length_b   1.000
_cell.length_c   1.000
_cell.angle_alpha   90.00
_cell.angle_beta   90.00
_cell.angle_gamma   90.00
#
_symmetry.space_group_name_H-M   'P 1'
#
loop_
_entity.id
_entity.type
_entity.pdbx_description
1 polymer ?
#
loop_
_entity_poly.entity_id
_entity_poly.type
_entity_poly.pdbx_seq_one_letter_code
_entity_poly.pdbx_strand_id
1 'polypeptide(L)'
;MGLRFFYGPPILEQSQNIGLSIEQWVERVIDVTKCPSLSKLKLTAVPKFDVFSVFDVIPKVAELEICLNFCNALAKRAVEVLSPVTSSINMHKVPFLNREEFQTFWMGNVECLTVHSNHLSRFQFNISYLLISNAVKLELREVVLSLRDLNRFFSYWLDKTSNHRLEHLSVKSLGHFDENILLRGLNATRFTENRTRELLSTNTFYQFRNFTGGFDVRRKDGKLAAITFGNTFWTTFINFDVWS
;
A
#
# COMPACT_ATOMS: atom_id res chain seq x y z
N MET A 1 -12.99 0.37 -14.99
CA MET A 1 -13.13 1.79 -15.38
C MET A 1 -12.41 2.62 -14.32
N GLY A 2 -11.37 3.36 -14.71
CA GLY A 2 -10.64 4.23 -13.78
C GLY A 2 -11.22 5.64 -13.85
N LEU A 3 -11.72 6.16 -12.74
CA LEU A 3 -12.07 7.58 -12.66
C LEU A 3 -10.77 8.35 -12.47
N ARG A 4 -10.33 8.99 -13.55
CA ARG A 4 -9.26 9.98 -13.52
C ARG A 4 -9.92 11.33 -13.73
N PHE A 5 -9.77 12.24 -12.77
CA PHE A 5 -10.11 13.64 -12.97
C PHE A 5 -9.06 14.25 -13.92
N PHE A 6 -9.31 14.13 -15.23
CA PHE A 6 -8.51 14.79 -16.25
C PHE A 6 -9.16 16.10 -16.65
N TYR A 7 -8.36 17.17 -16.66
CA TYR A 7 -8.71 18.42 -17.31
C TYR A 7 -8.34 18.32 -18.79
N GLY A 8 -9.34 18.38 -19.67
CA GLY A 8 -9.18 18.84 -21.06
C GLY A 8 -9.50 20.33 -21.16
N PRO A 9 -9.11 21.03 -22.25
CA PRO A 9 -9.52 22.41 -22.49
C PRO A 9 -11.05 22.53 -22.55
N PRO A 10 -11.63 23.73 -22.35
CA PRO A 10 -13.06 23.89 -22.20
C PRO A 10 -13.76 23.56 -23.51
N ILE A 11 -14.25 22.33 -23.64
CA ILE A 11 -15.31 21.98 -24.59
C ILE A 11 -16.57 21.73 -23.75
N LEU A 12 -16.98 22.78 -23.05
CA LEU A 12 -18.28 22.91 -22.40
C LEU A 12 -18.79 24.34 -22.60
N GLU A 13 -18.65 24.87 -23.81
CA GLU A 13 -19.57 25.87 -24.29
C GLU A 13 -20.63 25.13 -25.11
N GLN A 14 -21.88 25.11 -24.61
CA GLN A 14 -23.09 24.55 -25.24
C GLN A 14 -23.54 23.12 -24.89
N SER A 15 -23.31 22.62 -23.66
CA SER A 15 -24.28 21.69 -23.07
C SER A 15 -25.05 22.42 -21.98
N GLN A 16 -26.39 22.50 -22.08
CA GLN A 16 -27.25 22.99 -21.00
C GLN A 16 -26.84 22.32 -19.69
N ASN A 17 -26.26 23.10 -18.77
CA ASN A 17 -25.85 22.60 -17.48
C ASN A 17 -27.13 22.27 -16.70
N ILE A 18 -27.43 20.98 -16.50
CA ILE A 18 -28.70 20.48 -15.92
C ILE A 18 -28.82 20.85 -14.41
N GLY A 19 -27.92 21.69 -13.87
CA GLY A 19 -27.93 22.11 -12.47
C GLY A 19 -27.55 21.03 -11.46
N LEU A 20 -27.06 19.87 -11.92
CA LEU A 20 -26.66 18.77 -11.04
C LEU A 20 -25.36 19.10 -10.28
N SER A 21 -25.32 18.70 -9.01
CA SER A 21 -24.09 18.73 -8.22
C SER A 21 -23.09 17.67 -8.73
N ILE A 22 -21.81 17.79 -8.35
CA ILE A 22 -20.77 16.82 -8.76
C ILE A 22 -21.08 15.42 -8.22
N GLU A 23 -21.61 15.34 -7.00
CA GLU A 23 -22.09 14.11 -6.37
C GLU A 23 -23.17 13.44 -7.22
N GLN A 24 -24.20 14.18 -7.61
CA GLN A 24 -25.28 13.68 -8.47
C GLN A 24 -24.77 13.20 -9.83
N TRP A 25 -23.75 13.88 -10.38
CA TRP A 25 -23.09 13.42 -11.59
C TRP A 25 -22.38 12.07 -11.39
N VAL A 26 -21.68 11.89 -10.27
CA VAL A 26 -20.98 10.63 -9.96
C VAL A 26 -21.97 9.50 -9.73
N GLU A 27 -23.03 9.73 -8.95
CA GLU A 27 -24.13 8.78 -8.76
C GLU A 27 -24.73 8.35 -10.10
N ARG A 28 -25.07 9.31 -10.96
CA ARG A 28 -25.65 9.01 -12.27
C ARG A 28 -24.70 8.22 -13.17
N VAL A 29 -23.39 8.51 -13.12
CA VAL A 29 -22.40 7.71 -13.86
C VAL A 29 -22.34 6.28 -13.32
N ILE A 30 -22.32 6.10 -11.99
CA ILE A 30 -22.31 4.77 -11.37
C ILE A 30 -23.57 3.99 -11.76
N ASP A 31 -24.75 4.62 -11.69
CA ASP A 31 -26.04 4.03 -12.04
C ASP A 31 -26.11 3.62 -13.51
N VAL A 32 -25.74 4.52 -14.43
CA VAL A 32 -25.79 4.26 -15.87
C VAL A 32 -24.79 3.18 -16.28
N THR A 33 -23.57 3.23 -15.71
CA THR A 33 -22.53 2.24 -16.02
C THR A 33 -22.77 0.89 -15.33
N LYS A 34 -23.67 0.84 -14.35
CA LYS A 34 -23.92 -0.34 -13.50
C LYS A 34 -22.62 -0.90 -12.91
N CYS A 35 -21.67 -0.01 -12.57
CA CYS A 35 -20.34 -0.40 -12.16
C CYS A 35 -20.32 -0.65 -10.64
N PRO A 36 -20.19 -1.92 -10.16
CA PRO A 36 -20.25 -2.21 -8.73
C PRO A 36 -18.99 -1.77 -7.97
N SER A 37 -17.89 -1.51 -8.70
CA SER A 37 -16.62 -1.09 -8.12
C SER A 37 -15.76 -0.34 -9.11
N LEU A 38 -15.17 0.76 -8.67
CA LEU A 38 -14.15 1.48 -9.43
C LEU A 38 -12.85 0.70 -9.42
N SER A 39 -12.25 0.51 -10.59
CA SER A 39 -10.95 -0.20 -10.64
C SER A 39 -9.83 0.64 -10.06
N LYS A 40 -9.91 1.96 -10.22
CA LYS A 40 -8.91 2.90 -9.69
C LYS A 40 -9.49 4.29 -9.52
N LEU A 41 -9.26 4.90 -8.37
CA LEU A 41 -9.50 6.31 -8.09
C LEU A 41 -8.16 7.01 -7.84
N LYS A 42 -7.83 7.99 -8.68
CA LYS A 42 -6.56 8.72 -8.57
C LYS A 42 -6.80 10.18 -8.18
N LEU A 43 -6.21 10.59 -7.06
CA LEU A 43 -6.31 11.95 -6.52
C LEU A 43 -5.03 12.73 -6.85
N THR A 44 -5.06 13.51 -7.95
CA THR A 44 -3.85 14.12 -8.56
C THR A 44 -3.68 15.63 -8.33
N ALA A 45 -4.78 16.38 -8.25
CA ALA A 45 -4.75 17.86 -8.21
C ALA A 45 -5.80 18.39 -7.25
N VAL A 46 -5.56 19.59 -6.70
CA VAL A 46 -6.56 20.28 -5.86
C VAL A 46 -7.80 20.55 -6.72
N PRO A 47 -8.98 20.05 -6.32
CA PRO A 47 -10.20 20.29 -7.04
C PRO A 47 -10.59 21.77 -6.92
N LYS A 48 -11.16 22.35 -7.99
CA LYS A 48 -11.62 23.75 -8.01
C LYS A 48 -12.95 23.96 -7.27
N PHE A 49 -13.55 22.87 -6.81
CA PHE A 49 -14.85 22.81 -6.17
C PHE A 49 -14.77 21.84 -5.00
N ASP A 50 -15.71 21.95 -4.07
CA ASP A 50 -15.86 20.99 -3.00
C ASP A 50 -16.23 19.61 -3.58
N VAL A 51 -15.41 18.61 -3.27
CA VAL A 51 -15.63 17.21 -3.65
C VAL A 51 -15.63 16.29 -2.42
N PHE A 52 -15.76 16.84 -1.22
CA PHE A 52 -15.80 16.04 0.02
C PHE A 52 -16.95 15.03 -0.03
N SER A 53 -18.14 15.43 -0.49
CA SER A 53 -19.32 14.56 -0.57
C SER A 53 -19.23 13.49 -1.66
N VAL A 54 -18.37 13.68 -2.66
CA VAL A 54 -18.18 12.70 -3.75
C VAL A 54 -17.66 11.37 -3.21
N PHE A 55 -16.87 11.37 -2.13
CA PHE A 55 -16.35 10.13 -1.56
C PHE A 55 -17.44 9.26 -0.93
N ASP A 56 -18.51 9.89 -0.42
CA ASP A 56 -19.58 9.20 0.31
C ASP A 56 -20.48 8.38 -0.64
N VAL A 57 -20.52 8.72 -1.94
CA VAL A 57 -21.31 8.01 -2.96
C VAL A 57 -20.52 6.94 -3.73
N ILE A 58 -19.22 6.78 -3.46
CA ILE A 58 -18.39 5.79 -4.14
C ILE A 58 -18.55 4.42 -3.47
N PRO A 59 -19.05 3.38 -4.19
CA PRO A 59 -19.43 2.11 -3.56
C PRO A 59 -18.22 1.26 -3.13
N LYS A 60 -17.31 0.97 -4.07
CA LYS A 60 -16.11 0.16 -3.83
C LYS A 60 -14.99 0.63 -4.75
N VAL A 61 -13.75 0.59 -4.26
CA VAL A 61 -12.56 0.96 -5.02
C VAL A 61 -11.52 -0.16 -4.95
N ALA A 62 -11.03 -0.65 -6.08
CA ALA A 62 -9.95 -1.63 -6.04
C ALA A 62 -8.61 -0.95 -5.68
N GLU A 63 -8.33 0.23 -6.25
CA GLU A 63 -7.11 1.00 -5.98
C GLU A 63 -7.38 2.48 -5.72
N LEU A 64 -6.99 2.98 -4.55
CA LEU A 64 -6.92 4.41 -4.24
C LEU A 64 -5.48 4.90 -4.37
N GLU A 65 -5.22 5.85 -5.27
CA GLU A 65 -3.89 6.45 -5.44
C GLU A 65 -3.90 7.94 -5.05
N ILE A 66 -3.13 8.29 -4.01
CA ILE A 66 -2.98 9.65 -3.49
C ILE A 66 -1.65 10.22 -4.00
N CYS A 67 -1.70 11.22 -4.86
CA CYS A 67 -0.51 11.83 -5.44
C CYS A 67 0.09 12.92 -4.55
N LEU A 68 1.38 13.21 -4.76
CA LEU A 68 2.16 14.18 -4.00
C LEU A 68 1.52 15.58 -3.88
N ASN A 69 0.94 16.05 -4.97
CA ASN A 69 0.43 17.43 -5.07
C ASN A 69 -1.01 17.59 -4.61
N PHE A 70 -1.63 16.54 -4.06
CA PHE A 70 -3.02 16.59 -3.61
C PHE A 70 -3.14 17.26 -2.22
N CYS A 71 -4.29 17.92 -1.99
CA CYS A 71 -4.57 18.62 -0.74
C CYS A 71 -4.67 17.64 0.45
N ASN A 72 -3.99 17.94 1.56
CA ASN A 72 -3.96 17.05 2.73
C ASN A 72 -5.34 16.84 3.36
N ALA A 73 -6.15 17.89 3.49
CA ALA A 73 -7.47 17.78 4.11
C ALA A 73 -8.39 16.84 3.30
N LEU A 74 -8.40 17.01 1.98
CA LEU A 74 -9.16 16.14 1.08
C LEU A 74 -8.58 14.72 1.03
N ALA A 75 -7.26 14.58 0.98
CA ALA A 75 -6.61 13.27 1.01
C ALA A 75 -6.94 12.51 2.29
N LYS A 76 -6.90 13.19 3.45
CA LYS A 76 -7.27 12.61 4.75
C LYS A 76 -8.71 12.15 4.74
N ARG A 77 -9.65 13.00 4.32
CA ARG A 77 -11.07 12.62 4.19
C ARG A 77 -11.23 11.41 3.26
N ALA A 78 -10.59 11.42 2.10
CA ALA A 78 -10.68 10.34 1.14
C ALA A 78 -10.22 9.01 1.76
N VAL A 79 -9.10 9.03 2.52
CA VAL A 79 -8.63 7.84 3.23
C VAL A 79 -9.64 7.40 4.29
N GLU A 80 -10.16 8.31 5.11
CA GLU A 80 -11.12 7.99 6.18
C GLU A 80 -12.41 7.34 5.63
N VAL A 81 -12.95 7.88 4.54
CA VAL A 81 -14.20 7.41 3.94
C VAL A 81 -13.99 6.17 3.07
N LEU A 82 -12.94 6.14 2.26
CA LEU A 82 -12.77 5.11 1.23
C LEU A 82 -11.99 3.88 1.70
N SER A 83 -11.18 3.97 2.77
CA SER A 83 -10.38 2.81 3.23
C SER A 83 -11.22 1.55 3.49
N PRO A 84 -12.40 1.61 4.15
CA PRO A 84 -13.22 0.43 4.39
C PRO A 84 -13.74 -0.26 3.11
N VAL A 85 -13.83 0.49 2.01
CA VAL A 85 -14.31 0.01 0.72
C VAL A 85 -13.19 -0.11 -0.31
N THR A 86 -11.93 0.01 0.13
CA THR A 86 -10.75 -0.02 -0.74
C THR A 86 -9.85 -1.23 -0.46
N SER A 87 -9.52 -1.99 -1.51
CA SER A 87 -8.57 -3.12 -1.39
C SER A 87 -7.11 -2.63 -1.30
N SER A 88 -6.70 -1.73 -2.19
CA SER A 88 -5.32 -1.26 -2.29
C SER A 88 -5.22 0.24 -2.16
N ILE A 89 -4.34 0.73 -1.30
CA ILE A 89 -4.07 2.15 -1.10
C ILE A 89 -2.61 2.43 -1.44
N ASN A 90 -2.38 3.32 -2.39
CA ASN A 90 -1.06 3.81 -2.78
C ASN A 90 -0.91 5.28 -2.37
N MET A 91 -0.08 5.53 -1.37
CA MET A 91 0.23 6.85 -0.86
C MET A 91 1.58 7.32 -1.37
N HIS A 92 1.57 8.17 -2.40
CA HIS A 92 2.74 8.98 -2.70
C HIS A 92 2.94 10.08 -1.65
N LYS A 93 1.86 10.45 -0.96
CA LYS A 93 1.88 11.35 0.19
C LYS A 93 1.02 10.85 1.33
N VAL A 94 1.56 10.95 2.54
CA VAL A 94 0.82 10.64 3.77
C VAL A 94 0.07 11.91 4.21
N PRO A 95 -1.26 11.92 4.30
CA PRO A 95 -2.04 13.16 4.46
C PRO A 95 -2.30 13.61 5.91
N PHE A 96 -1.85 12.83 6.90
CA PHE A 96 -2.14 13.10 8.31
C PHE A 96 -1.35 14.28 8.89
N LEU A 97 -1.90 14.94 9.90
CA LEU A 97 -1.27 16.11 10.52
C LEU A 97 -0.25 15.70 11.59
N ASN A 98 -0.56 14.67 12.37
CA ASN A 98 0.22 14.24 13.52
C ASN A 98 0.38 12.70 13.55
N ARG A 99 1.15 12.20 14.51
CA ARG A 99 1.44 10.76 14.65
C ARG A 99 0.23 9.94 15.06
N GLU A 100 -0.65 10.49 15.90
CA GLU A 100 -1.81 9.78 16.42
C GLU A 100 -2.79 9.45 15.28
N GLU A 101 -3.07 10.44 14.43
CA GLU A 101 -3.88 10.24 13.22
C GLU A 101 -3.25 9.19 12.29
N PHE A 102 -1.95 9.32 12.02
CA PHE A 102 -1.24 8.38 11.16
C PHE A 102 -1.25 6.97 11.74
N GLN A 103 -0.98 6.81 13.04
CA GLN A 103 -0.95 5.52 13.71
C GLN A 103 -2.34 4.87 13.72
N THR A 104 -3.40 5.65 13.95
CA THR A 104 -4.79 5.18 13.93
C THR A 104 -5.13 4.59 12.56
N PHE A 105 -4.79 5.29 11.48
CA PHE A 105 -4.95 4.76 10.13
C PHE A 105 -4.09 3.51 9.91
N TRP A 106 -2.82 3.56 10.33
CA TRP A 106 -1.83 2.52 10.08
C TRP A 106 -2.17 1.16 10.70
N MET A 107 -2.83 1.17 11.88
CA MET A 107 -3.30 -0.03 12.56
C MET A 107 -4.57 -0.63 11.90
N GLY A 108 -5.21 0.10 10.99
CA GLY A 108 -6.39 -0.34 10.28
C GLY A 108 -6.14 -1.56 9.38
N ASN A 109 -7.21 -2.30 9.11
CA ASN A 109 -7.17 -3.42 8.17
C ASN A 109 -7.08 -2.88 6.74
N VAL A 110 -6.08 -3.35 5.99
CA VAL A 110 -5.94 -3.06 4.56
C VAL A 110 -5.42 -4.30 3.84
N GLU A 111 -5.88 -4.57 2.62
CA GLU A 111 -5.35 -5.70 1.86
C GLU A 111 -3.96 -5.35 1.33
N CYS A 112 -3.82 -4.21 0.64
CA CYS A 112 -2.53 -3.73 0.14
C CYS A 112 -2.29 -2.26 0.48
N LEU A 113 -1.17 -1.96 1.14
CA LEU A 113 -0.73 -0.59 1.41
C LEU A 113 0.65 -0.37 0.82
N THR A 114 0.75 0.64 -0.05
CA THR A 114 2.03 1.13 -0.58
C THR A 114 2.27 2.56 -0.10
N VAL A 115 3.43 2.83 0.49
CA VAL A 115 3.81 4.17 0.94
C VAL A 115 5.16 4.58 0.37
N HIS A 116 5.21 5.77 -0.22
CA HIS A 116 6.43 6.41 -0.69
C HIS A 116 6.99 7.34 0.41
N SER A 117 8.31 7.27 0.65
CA SER A 117 8.95 7.65 1.93
C SER A 117 9.15 9.12 2.22
N ASN A 118 8.90 10.01 1.27
CA ASN A 118 9.16 11.44 1.47
C ASN A 118 8.27 12.09 2.57
N HIS A 119 7.39 11.32 3.22
CA HIS A 119 6.49 11.81 4.27
C HIS A 119 6.52 11.04 5.58
N LEU A 120 7.32 9.98 5.72
CA LEU A 120 7.33 9.16 6.94
C LEU A 120 8.31 9.64 8.02
N SER A 121 9.33 10.43 7.64
CA SER A 121 10.32 10.98 8.56
C SER A 121 9.70 11.86 9.66
N ARG A 122 8.70 12.69 9.31
CA ARG A 122 7.98 13.55 10.29
C ARG A 122 7.24 12.76 11.37
N PHE A 123 6.89 11.50 11.08
CA PHE A 123 6.25 10.61 12.03
C PHE A 123 7.26 9.78 12.84
N GLN A 124 8.57 9.96 12.62
CA GLN A 124 9.64 9.12 13.16
C GLN A 124 9.33 7.64 12.95
N PHE A 125 8.99 7.28 11.71
CA PHE A 125 8.69 5.91 11.36
C PHE A 125 9.86 4.99 11.74
N ASN A 126 9.54 3.89 12.42
CA ASN A 126 10.48 2.93 12.96
C ASN A 126 9.85 1.53 12.97
N ILE A 127 10.57 0.55 13.51
CA ILE A 127 10.09 -0.84 13.59
C ILE A 127 8.72 -0.99 14.26
N SER A 128 8.38 -0.16 15.26
CA SER A 128 7.10 -0.27 15.96
C SER A 128 5.91 -0.12 15.03
N TYR A 129 6.01 0.70 13.98
CA TYR A 129 4.98 0.80 12.95
C TYR A 129 4.85 -0.51 12.17
N LEU A 130 5.95 -1.16 11.79
CA LEU A 130 5.84 -2.49 11.18
C LEU A 130 5.14 -3.49 12.09
N LEU A 131 5.44 -3.47 13.40
CA LEU A 131 4.88 -4.43 14.35
C LEU A 131 3.37 -4.30 14.56
N ILE A 132 2.83 -3.08 14.48
CA ILE A 132 1.40 -2.79 14.69
C ILE A 132 0.59 -2.76 13.38
N SER A 133 1.24 -2.90 12.22
CA SER A 133 0.52 -2.95 10.94
C SER A 133 -0.38 -4.17 10.89
N ASN A 134 -1.57 -4.01 10.30
CA ASN A 134 -2.47 -5.14 10.04
C ASN A 134 -2.75 -5.34 8.55
N ALA A 135 -1.81 -4.92 7.69
CA ALA A 135 -1.86 -5.11 6.25
C ALA A 135 -1.60 -6.57 5.86
N VAL A 136 -2.24 -7.05 4.79
CA VAL A 136 -1.87 -8.33 4.15
C VAL A 136 -0.61 -8.14 3.31
N LYS A 137 -0.54 -7.04 2.57
CA LYS A 137 0.58 -6.63 1.75
C LYS A 137 1.04 -5.22 2.11
N LEU A 138 2.32 -5.06 2.38
CA LEU A 138 2.94 -3.77 2.73
C LEU A 138 4.16 -3.48 1.86
N GLU A 139 4.12 -2.41 1.06
CA GLU A 139 5.25 -1.93 0.26
C GLU A 139 5.73 -0.56 0.75
N LEU A 140 6.96 -0.52 1.27
CA LEU A 140 7.63 0.71 1.71
C LEU A 140 8.75 1.05 0.72
N ARG A 141 8.43 1.84 -0.30
CA ARG A 141 9.29 1.97 -1.49
C ARG A 141 10.58 2.75 -1.28
N GLU A 142 10.56 3.69 -0.36
CA GLU A 142 11.71 4.58 -0.11
C GLU A 142 12.09 4.60 1.37
N VAL A 143 11.44 3.79 2.20
CA VAL A 143 11.64 3.78 3.65
C VAL A 143 12.82 2.89 3.95
N VAL A 144 13.76 3.45 4.71
CA VAL A 144 15.00 2.80 5.06
C VAL A 144 14.88 2.31 6.48
N LEU A 145 14.94 0.99 6.66
CA LEU A 145 15.01 0.36 7.96
C LEU A 145 16.37 -0.28 8.13
N SER A 146 16.89 -0.26 9.36
CA SER A 146 18.15 -0.94 9.64
C SER A 146 17.98 -2.45 9.50
N LEU A 147 19.04 -3.16 9.10
CA LEU A 147 19.01 -4.63 9.04
C LEU A 147 18.69 -5.25 10.41
N ARG A 148 19.04 -4.56 11.51
CA ARG A 148 18.70 -4.98 12.88
C ARG A 148 17.21 -4.86 13.17
N ASP A 149 16.58 -3.76 12.72
CA ASP A 149 15.14 -3.58 12.86
C ASP A 149 14.37 -4.62 12.03
N LEU A 150 14.83 -4.88 10.81
CA LEU A 150 14.22 -5.92 9.96
C LEU A 150 14.41 -7.31 10.52
N ASN A 151 15.61 -7.65 11.00
CA ASN A 151 15.87 -8.91 11.71
C ASN A 151 14.91 -9.09 12.89
N ARG A 152 14.79 -8.07 13.74
CA ARG A 152 13.89 -8.09 14.90
C ARG A 152 12.43 -8.24 14.48
N PHE A 153 12.01 -7.56 13.42
CA PHE A 153 10.67 -7.71 12.85
C PHE A 153 10.42 -9.16 12.40
N PHE A 154 11.36 -9.76 11.66
CA PHE A 154 11.24 -11.15 11.22
C PHE A 154 11.21 -12.11 12.42
N SER A 155 12.02 -11.90 13.46
CA SER A 155 11.93 -12.69 14.69
C SER A 155 10.54 -12.64 15.31
N TYR A 156 9.93 -11.45 15.45
CA TYR A 156 8.57 -11.33 15.98
C TYR A 156 7.51 -12.01 15.10
N TRP A 157 7.67 -11.95 13.78
CA TRP A 157 6.79 -12.67 12.86
C TRP A 157 6.96 -14.19 13.02
N LEU A 158 8.20 -14.70 13.09
CA LEU A 158 8.50 -16.12 13.30
C LEU A 158 7.96 -16.65 14.63
N ASP A 159 7.99 -15.81 15.67
CA ASP A 159 7.41 -16.11 16.98
C ASP A 159 5.90 -15.93 17.04
N LYS A 160 5.25 -15.51 15.93
CA LYS A 160 3.80 -15.27 15.84
C LYS A 160 3.32 -14.33 16.97
N THR A 161 4.07 -13.25 17.18
CA THR A 161 3.73 -12.21 18.17
C THR A 161 3.22 -10.92 17.51
N SER A 162 3.39 -10.77 16.19
CA SER A 162 2.89 -9.63 15.42
C SER A 162 2.55 -10.03 13.97
N ASN A 163 1.84 -9.15 13.25
CA ASN A 163 1.64 -9.23 11.80
C ASN A 163 1.09 -10.58 11.30
N HIS A 164 0.05 -11.11 11.97
CA HIS A 164 -0.49 -12.44 11.64
C HIS A 164 -1.11 -12.53 10.25
N ARG A 165 -1.62 -11.41 9.72
CA ARG A 165 -2.23 -11.28 8.40
C ARG A 165 -1.22 -11.05 7.28
N LEU A 166 0.01 -10.67 7.61
CA LEU A 166 0.99 -10.27 6.61
C LEU A 166 1.41 -11.47 5.76
N GLU A 167 1.37 -11.25 4.45
CA GLU A 167 1.77 -12.20 3.41
C GLU A 167 2.88 -11.66 2.51
N HIS A 168 2.99 -10.33 2.40
CA HIS A 168 4.06 -9.68 1.67
C HIS A 168 4.55 -8.41 2.34
N LEU A 169 5.87 -8.28 2.50
CA LEU A 169 6.54 -7.04 2.84
C LEU A 169 7.64 -6.75 1.82
N SER A 170 7.71 -5.52 1.33
CA SER A 170 8.82 -5.02 0.52
C SER A 170 9.34 -3.73 1.12
N VAL A 171 10.64 -3.66 1.40
CA VAL A 171 11.29 -2.47 1.95
C VAL A 171 12.57 -2.14 1.20
N LYS A 172 12.88 -0.85 1.11
CA LYS A 172 14.16 -0.38 0.58
C LYS A 172 15.28 -0.63 1.58
N SER A 173 16.41 -1.15 1.09
CA SER A 173 17.67 -1.21 1.82
C SER A 173 18.62 -0.14 1.26
N LEU A 174 19.23 0.66 2.13
CA LEU A 174 20.33 1.56 1.75
C LEU A 174 21.67 0.97 2.17
N GLY A 175 22.63 1.00 1.25
CA GLY A 175 24.03 0.71 1.53
C GLY A 175 24.42 -0.76 1.35
N HIS A 176 25.52 -1.15 2.00
CA HIS A 176 26.06 -2.50 1.95
C HIS A 176 25.16 -3.45 2.73
N PHE A 177 24.55 -4.39 2.02
CA PHE A 177 23.71 -5.41 2.58
C PHE A 177 24.57 -6.51 3.22
N ASP A 178 24.32 -6.83 4.49
CA ASP A 178 24.97 -7.93 5.21
C ASP A 178 23.93 -8.99 5.58
N GLU A 179 23.93 -10.10 4.83
CA GLU A 179 23.11 -11.29 5.07
C GLU A 179 23.25 -11.80 6.51
N ASN A 180 24.46 -11.73 7.09
CA ASN A 180 24.71 -12.25 8.43
C ASN A 180 24.02 -11.42 9.50
N ILE A 181 23.87 -10.11 9.29
CA ILE A 181 23.13 -9.25 10.23
C ILE A 181 21.63 -9.50 10.10
N LEU A 182 21.11 -9.57 8.88
CA LEU A 182 19.67 -9.71 8.65
C LEU A 182 19.15 -11.08 9.10
N LEU A 183 19.91 -12.15 8.83
CA LEU A 183 19.46 -13.54 9.01
C LEU A 183 19.86 -14.14 10.37
N ARG A 184 20.61 -13.40 11.18
CA ARG A 184 21.09 -13.87 12.48
C ARG A 184 19.94 -14.37 13.35
N GLY A 185 20.03 -15.62 13.81
CA GLY A 185 19.04 -16.22 14.71
C GLY A 185 17.68 -16.53 14.07
N LEU A 186 17.51 -16.38 12.75
CA LEU A 186 16.25 -16.71 12.06
C LEU A 186 16.16 -18.18 11.64
N ASN A 187 17.23 -18.97 11.82
CA ASN A 187 17.36 -20.34 11.30
C ASN A 187 17.01 -20.44 9.80
N ALA A 188 17.47 -19.46 9.03
CA ALA A 188 17.14 -19.33 7.63
C ALA A 188 17.90 -20.37 6.77
N THR A 189 17.20 -21.01 5.84
CA THR A 189 17.78 -22.00 4.91
C THR A 189 17.92 -21.38 3.53
N ARG A 190 19.14 -21.37 2.98
CA ARG A 190 19.39 -20.81 1.64
C ARG A 190 18.81 -21.73 0.56
N PHE A 191 18.23 -21.13 -0.47
CA PHE A 191 17.90 -21.80 -1.73
C PHE A 191 18.45 -21.01 -2.92
N THR A 192 18.68 -21.69 -4.05
CA THR A 192 19.26 -21.11 -5.28
C THR A 192 18.38 -21.28 -6.52
N GLU A 193 17.36 -22.12 -6.42
CA GLU A 193 16.44 -22.43 -7.51
C GLU A 193 15.55 -21.23 -7.87
N ASN A 194 15.15 -21.17 -9.14
CA ASN A 194 14.12 -20.26 -9.60
C ASN A 194 12.77 -20.69 -9.03
N ARG A 195 12.11 -19.78 -8.31
CA ARG A 195 10.76 -19.99 -7.79
C ARG A 195 9.85 -18.90 -8.35
N THR A 196 8.74 -19.33 -8.95
CA THR A 196 7.63 -18.45 -9.35
C THR A 196 6.60 -18.48 -8.25
N ARG A 197 6.16 -17.30 -7.79
CA ARG A 197 5.10 -17.20 -6.79
C ARG A 197 3.93 -16.39 -7.27
N GLU A 198 2.77 -16.95 -7.07
CA GLU A 198 1.51 -16.24 -7.15
C GLU A 198 1.23 -15.61 -5.77
N LEU A 199 1.35 -14.29 -5.67
CA LEU A 199 0.81 -13.57 -4.53
C LEU A 199 -0.69 -13.44 -4.75
N LEU A 200 -1.47 -14.29 -4.08
CA LEU A 200 -2.92 -14.25 -4.05
C LEU A 200 -3.39 -13.11 -3.13
N SER A 201 -3.15 -11.86 -3.53
CA SER A 201 -3.76 -10.72 -2.86
C SER A 201 -5.20 -10.58 -3.33
N THR A 202 -6.12 -11.30 -2.66
CA THR A 202 -7.56 -11.05 -2.59
C THR A 202 -8.18 -10.35 -3.82
N ASN A 203 -8.65 -11.14 -4.80
CA ASN A 203 -9.52 -10.78 -5.95
C ASN A 203 -9.16 -9.56 -6.84
N THR A 204 -8.12 -8.77 -6.53
CA THR A 204 -7.87 -7.48 -7.19
C THR A 204 -6.44 -7.31 -7.69
N PHE A 205 -5.45 -8.02 -7.13
CA PHE A 205 -4.05 -7.89 -7.56
C PHE A 205 -3.32 -9.23 -7.57
N TYR A 206 -3.45 -9.95 -8.70
CA TYR A 206 -2.52 -11.03 -9.01
C TYR A 206 -1.17 -10.42 -9.35
N GLN A 207 -0.17 -10.65 -8.50
CA GLN A 207 1.21 -10.34 -8.84
C GLN A 207 2.03 -11.61 -8.78
N PHE A 208 2.46 -12.05 -9.96
CA PHE A 208 3.50 -13.07 -10.05
C PHE A 208 4.84 -12.44 -9.74
N ARG A 209 5.51 -12.91 -8.69
CA ARG A 209 6.92 -12.61 -8.46
C ARG A 209 7.75 -13.83 -8.78
N ASN A 210 8.66 -13.65 -9.74
CA ASN A 210 9.73 -14.59 -9.99
C ASN A 210 10.95 -14.12 -9.23
N PHE A 211 11.52 -15.00 -8.43
CA PHE A 211 12.80 -14.74 -7.77
C PHE A 211 13.71 -15.95 -7.88
N THR A 212 15.00 -15.64 -8.02
CA THR A 212 16.07 -16.62 -8.11
C THR A 212 16.82 -16.60 -6.79
N GLY A 213 16.73 -17.70 -6.04
CA GLY A 213 17.37 -17.83 -4.75
C GLY A 213 16.80 -16.93 -3.65
N GLY A 214 17.34 -17.11 -2.44
CA GLY A 214 16.89 -16.43 -1.23
C GLY A 214 17.02 -17.32 -0.02
N PHE A 215 16.23 -17.02 1.01
CA PHE A 215 16.29 -17.69 2.30
C PHE A 215 14.90 -18.04 2.81
N ASP A 216 14.65 -19.33 3.02
CA ASP A 216 13.42 -19.78 3.67
C ASP A 216 13.55 -19.67 5.19
N VAL A 217 12.53 -19.12 5.83
CA VAL A 217 12.35 -19.09 7.27
C VAL A 217 11.01 -19.72 7.62
N ARG A 218 10.90 -20.28 8.83
CA ARG A 218 9.70 -21.01 9.25
C ARG A 218 9.15 -20.42 10.54
N ARG A 219 7.91 -19.96 10.49
CA ARG A 219 7.16 -19.52 11.67
C ARG A 219 6.89 -20.68 12.61
N LYS A 220 6.71 -20.41 13.91
CA LYS A 220 6.47 -21.44 14.92
C LYS A 220 5.22 -22.31 14.67
N ASP A 221 4.27 -21.83 13.86
CA ASP A 221 3.08 -22.58 13.45
C ASP A 221 3.25 -23.32 12.11
N GLY A 222 4.47 -23.40 11.59
CA GLY A 222 4.80 -24.12 10.36
C GLY A 222 4.68 -23.29 9.08
N LYS A 223 4.10 -22.07 9.13
CA LYS A 223 4.00 -21.20 7.95
C LYS A 223 5.41 -20.84 7.47
N LEU A 224 5.71 -21.11 6.20
CA LEU A 224 6.99 -20.77 5.59
C LEU A 224 6.96 -19.33 5.09
N ALA A 225 8.11 -18.68 5.02
CA ALA A 225 8.29 -17.42 4.31
C ALA A 225 9.66 -17.40 3.62
N ALA A 226 9.77 -16.68 2.52
CA ALA A 226 11.02 -16.47 1.81
C ALA A 226 11.47 -15.01 1.98
N ILE A 227 12.71 -14.81 2.39
CA ILE A 227 13.40 -13.53 2.34
C ILE A 227 14.22 -13.51 1.04
N THR A 228 13.94 -12.54 0.18
CA THR A 228 14.62 -12.39 -1.11
C THR A 228 15.14 -10.99 -1.30
N PHE A 229 16.12 -10.85 -2.20
CA PHE A 229 16.78 -9.59 -2.48
C PHE A 229 16.59 -9.25 -3.96
N GLY A 230 15.99 -8.10 -4.21
CA GLY A 230 15.91 -7.51 -5.54
C GLY A 230 16.93 -6.39 -5.66
N ASN A 231 17.56 -6.25 -6.83
CA ASN A 231 18.41 -5.10 -7.11
C ASN A 231 17.89 -4.34 -8.33
N THR A 232 17.91 -3.02 -8.24
CA THR A 232 17.71 -2.08 -9.36
C THR A 232 18.93 -1.18 -9.42
N PHE A 233 19.12 -0.44 -10.52
CA PHE A 233 20.32 0.39 -10.75
C PHE A 233 20.77 1.27 -9.57
N TRP A 234 19.87 1.66 -8.66
CA TRP A 234 20.16 2.53 -7.52
C TRP A 234 19.68 2.00 -6.17
N THR A 235 19.04 0.83 -6.12
CA THR A 235 18.28 0.43 -4.93
C THR A 235 18.19 -1.08 -4.78
N THR A 236 18.57 -1.56 -3.61
CA THR A 236 18.33 -2.93 -3.15
C THR A 236 17.01 -2.98 -2.39
N PHE A 237 16.19 -3.98 -2.68
CA PHE A 237 14.94 -4.26 -1.99
C PHE A 237 15.06 -5.57 -1.23
N ILE A 238 14.56 -5.57 0.01
CA ILE A 238 14.32 -6.79 0.77
C ILE A 238 12.85 -7.10 0.64
N ASN A 239 12.53 -8.26 0.10
CA ASN A 239 11.17 -8.77 0.06
C ASN A 239 11.03 -9.94 1.05
N PHE A 240 9.86 -10.04 1.65
CA PHE A 240 9.46 -11.11 2.54
C PHE A 240 8.11 -11.62 2.08
N ASP A 241 8.08 -12.87 1.62
CA ASP A 241 6.94 -13.49 0.96
C ASP A 241 6.52 -14.76 1.71
N VAL A 242 5.32 -14.77 2.26
CA VAL A 242 4.81 -15.89 3.05
C VAL A 242 4.20 -16.96 2.14
N TRP A 243 4.46 -18.24 2.44
CA TRP A 243 3.84 -19.39 1.75
C TRP A 243 2.44 -19.59 2.33
N SER A 244 1.44 -19.58 1.46
CA SER A 244 0.07 -20.02 1.73
C SER A 244 -0.15 -21.46 1.28
#